data_AF-A0A0G0C7Q4-F1
#
_entry.id   AF-A0A0G0C7Q4-F1
#
_cell.length_a   1.000
_cell.length_b   1.000
_cell.length_c   1.000
_cell.angle_alpha   90.00
_cell.angle_beta   90.00
_cell.angle_gamma   90.00
#
_symmetry.space_group_name_H-M   'P 1'
#
loop_
_entity.id
_entity.type
_entity.pdbx_description
1 polymer ?
#
loop_
_entity_poly.entity_id
_entity_poly.type
_entity_poly.pdbx_seq_one_letter_code
_entity_poly.pdbx_strand_id
1 'polypeptide(L)'
;MTKENGVKMANSQPAGNSRERSLSLPNLVEQLKLLPTEAFTRMRILQPEIGCGNVCADCSQLASPSIWSLTNNGLGHLMTSIATVADESGIKLGSERSRHPDTIFPYLDNDIGSYPFFLELLQSFSKSLGIKAKFTTIGWSRHNKELQEMHERINSDNLDSLTAVSFSLTSYTRALKPAQKFTTPEEYIADLANALKTYRPAIDTLGTGKESGCITLRFKPLVNSHENELDDSFIDGFHVIHSGPYLLISKEKQKPEKSSISFSKDGLIFDQPGLDYFVIVSDNLGNEHKWQEEARSAVHSLSVGAPLKLDGTIQESKLFLLSNSEGQYYALDPDFQEDGSFKGKFFYQKTDKRLRSGYNNSERYFLNSLIEYKKSLGLRSGDLLPNASWEDVDAVIWILENKASDLSKYDRKASLYIKDEVLLLVKTLKKVLQLADYSPAYFFDPNFTVDTGQILNQGRAIKDFKGLTATPNLPTNPQHERVINTWEKETVWRWAVTPLLNGVRPIGKNMPQIMPGIIVQELSPASLMPFDSEGQRLREYVIEMDLADFEHIDGKQRLVQKKRIPGVRDQV
;
A
#
# COMPACT_ATOMS: atom_id res chain seq x y z
N MET A 1 -12.77 -62.61 19.68
CA MET A 1 -13.39 -62.58 21.02
C MET A 1 -14.55 -61.59 20.99
N THR A 2 -15.76 -62.14 21.16
CA THR A 2 -16.96 -61.56 21.79
C THR A 2 -16.87 -60.10 22.27
N LYS A 3 -17.69 -59.20 21.71
CA LYS A 3 -19.05 -58.76 22.15
C LYS A 3 -19.05 -57.93 23.44
N GLU A 4 -19.46 -56.66 23.32
CA GLU A 4 -20.39 -55.90 24.20
C GLU A 4 -20.57 -54.49 23.55
N ASN A 5 -21.69 -54.13 22.90
CA ASN A 5 -23.07 -53.83 23.35
C ASN A 5 -23.19 -52.78 24.47
N GLY A 6 -23.97 -51.72 24.20
CA GLY A 6 -24.44 -50.75 25.21
C GLY A 6 -24.62 -49.33 24.65
N VAL A 7 -25.63 -49.07 23.80
CA VAL A 7 -26.96 -48.51 24.17
C VAL A 7 -26.97 -46.97 24.31
N LYS A 8 -27.81 -46.39 23.44
CA LYS A 8 -28.25 -44.99 23.40
C LYS A 8 -28.84 -44.54 24.74
N MET A 9 -28.44 -43.37 25.22
CA MET A 9 -29.28 -42.55 26.10
C MET A 9 -29.71 -41.29 25.35
N ALA A 10 -31.00 -41.26 25.03
CA ALA A 10 -31.73 -40.06 24.66
C ALA A 10 -31.94 -39.23 25.93
N ASN A 11 -31.30 -38.06 26.01
CA ASN A 11 -31.66 -37.06 27.00
C ASN A 11 -32.72 -36.13 26.40
N SER A 12 -33.96 -36.38 26.82
CA SER A 12 -35.07 -35.45 26.72
C SER A 12 -34.75 -34.19 27.52
N GLN A 13 -34.57 -33.05 26.83
CA GLN A 13 -34.58 -31.74 27.47
C GLN A 13 -36.04 -31.32 27.75
N PRO A 14 -36.33 -30.74 28.93
CA PRO A 14 -37.67 -30.29 29.26
C PRO A 14 -37.99 -29.01 28.48
N ALA A 15 -39.21 -28.97 27.94
CA ALA A 15 -39.83 -27.77 27.40
C ALA A 15 -39.96 -26.72 28.52
N GLY A 16 -38.97 -25.83 28.61
CA GLY A 16 -38.97 -24.67 29.47
C GLY A 16 -39.21 -23.41 28.65
N ASN A 17 -40.32 -22.73 28.91
CA ASN A 17 -40.68 -21.42 28.39
C ASN A 17 -39.49 -20.43 28.40
N SER A 18 -38.82 -20.26 27.26
CA SER A 18 -37.97 -19.10 27.01
C SER A 18 -38.87 -17.93 26.66
N ARG A 19 -39.41 -17.26 27.67
CA ARG A 19 -39.75 -15.85 27.53
C ARG A 19 -38.44 -15.14 27.16
N GLU A 20 -38.32 -14.77 25.88
CA GLU A 20 -37.37 -13.79 25.41
C GLU A 20 -37.48 -12.56 26.30
N ARG A 21 -36.54 -12.41 27.23
CA ARG A 21 -36.19 -11.09 27.72
C ARG A 21 -35.44 -10.44 26.55
N SER A 22 -36.15 -9.64 25.76
CA SER A 22 -35.49 -8.61 24.96
C SER A 22 -34.85 -7.65 25.97
N LEU A 23 -33.59 -7.90 26.30
CA LEU A 23 -32.73 -6.84 26.86
C LEU A 23 -32.65 -5.81 25.73
N SER A 24 -33.45 -4.75 25.82
CA SER A 24 -33.37 -3.63 24.88
C SER A 24 -31.93 -3.13 24.91
N LEU A 25 -31.26 -3.15 23.76
CA LEU A 25 -29.90 -2.61 23.62
C LEU A 25 -29.88 -1.18 24.20
N PRO A 26 -28.81 -0.78 24.92
CA PRO A 26 -28.67 0.59 25.40
C PRO A 26 -28.77 1.56 24.22
N ASN A 27 -29.43 2.70 24.42
CA ASN A 27 -29.54 3.74 23.40
C ASN A 27 -28.14 4.12 22.86
N LEU A 28 -27.98 4.15 21.54
CA LEU A 28 -26.72 4.42 20.86
C LEU A 28 -26.10 5.76 21.30
N VAL A 29 -26.90 6.80 21.50
CA VAL A 29 -26.45 8.11 22.01
C VAL A 29 -25.82 7.99 23.40
N GLU A 30 -26.42 7.20 24.29
CA GLU A 30 -25.90 7.01 25.65
C GLU A 30 -24.61 6.20 25.66
N GLN A 31 -24.46 5.21 24.77
CA GLN A 31 -23.19 4.51 24.59
C GLN A 31 -22.08 5.44 24.07
N LEU A 32 -22.41 6.28 23.09
CA LEU A 32 -21.47 7.23 22.48
C LEU A 32 -20.98 8.28 23.48
N LYS A 33 -21.83 8.73 24.42
CA LYS A 33 -21.45 9.66 25.50
C LYS A 33 -20.38 9.10 26.46
N LEU A 34 -20.19 7.79 26.50
CA LEU A 34 -19.16 7.15 27.33
C LEU A 34 -17.77 7.16 26.67
N LEU A 35 -17.69 7.50 25.38
CA LEU A 35 -16.43 7.57 24.68
C LEU A 35 -15.65 8.83 25.07
N PRO A 36 -14.30 8.75 25.07
CA PRO A 36 -13.48 9.93 25.32
C PRO A 36 -13.65 10.95 24.19
N THR A 37 -13.65 12.25 24.52
CA THR A 37 -13.86 13.34 23.55
C THR A 37 -12.91 13.27 22.36
N GLU A 38 -11.65 12.87 22.57
CA GLU A 38 -10.67 12.73 21.50
C GLU A 38 -11.02 11.65 20.48
N ALA A 39 -11.87 10.67 20.81
CA ALA A 39 -12.37 9.68 19.85
C ALA A 39 -13.22 10.33 18.75
N PHE A 40 -13.77 11.52 19.01
CA PHE A 40 -14.48 12.35 18.05
C PHE A 40 -13.59 13.45 17.48
N THR A 41 -12.95 14.27 18.32
CA THR A 41 -12.18 15.44 17.87
C THR A 41 -10.92 15.07 17.09
N ARG A 42 -10.40 13.85 17.29
CA ARG A 42 -9.26 13.27 16.54
C ARG A 42 -9.64 12.04 15.72
N MET A 43 -10.94 11.85 15.47
CA MET A 43 -11.41 10.86 14.51
C MET A 43 -10.76 11.12 13.15
N ARG A 44 -10.18 10.08 12.58
CA ARG A 44 -9.59 10.12 11.25
C ARG A 44 -10.19 9.09 10.33
N ILE A 45 -10.52 7.91 10.85
CA ILE A 45 -10.99 6.78 10.05
C ILE A 45 -12.40 6.42 10.53
N LEU A 46 -13.36 6.34 9.61
CA LEU A 46 -14.69 5.79 9.86
C LEU A 46 -15.01 4.80 8.74
N GLN A 47 -14.98 3.51 9.05
CA GLN A 47 -15.22 2.45 8.08
C GLN A 47 -16.64 1.91 8.22
N PRO A 48 -17.57 2.33 7.34
CA PRO A 48 -18.91 1.76 7.32
C PRO A 48 -18.90 0.32 6.79
N GLU A 49 -17.78 -0.12 6.21
CA GLU A 49 -17.57 -1.45 5.66
C GLU A 49 -16.15 -1.92 6.02
N ILE A 50 -16.01 -3.20 6.35
CA ILE A 50 -14.72 -3.91 6.47
C ILE A 50 -14.70 -5.10 5.52
N GLY A 51 -13.50 -5.51 5.14
CA GLY A 51 -13.31 -6.54 4.13
C GLY A 51 -13.30 -5.94 2.73
N CYS A 52 -12.68 -6.66 1.79
CA CYS A 52 -12.50 -6.18 0.43
C CYS A 52 -12.53 -7.35 -0.55
N GLY A 53 -13.42 -7.28 -1.55
CA GLY A 53 -13.57 -8.33 -2.56
C GLY A 53 -12.39 -8.50 -3.49
N ASN A 54 -11.50 -7.51 -3.57
CA ASN A 54 -10.30 -7.60 -4.40
C ASN A 54 -9.28 -8.58 -3.81
N VAL A 55 -9.14 -8.58 -2.47
CA VAL A 55 -8.20 -9.44 -1.73
C VAL A 55 -6.80 -9.42 -2.39
N CYS A 56 -6.24 -8.23 -2.55
CA CYS A 56 -4.92 -8.06 -3.13
C CYS A 56 -3.90 -8.92 -2.33
N ALA A 57 -3.00 -9.61 -3.03
CA ALA A 57 -2.11 -10.57 -2.36
C ALA A 57 -1.08 -9.91 -1.43
N ASP A 58 -0.89 -8.61 -1.59
CA ASP A 58 -0.02 -7.72 -0.85
C ASP A 58 -0.79 -6.82 0.13
N CYS A 59 -2.10 -7.03 0.31
CA CYS A 59 -2.96 -6.11 1.05
C CYS A 59 -2.35 -5.77 2.41
N SER A 60 -1.95 -4.49 2.56
CA SER A 60 -1.31 -3.97 3.77
C SER A 60 -2.22 -4.04 4.99
N GLN A 61 -3.53 -4.18 4.76
CA GLN A 61 -4.55 -4.18 5.78
C GLN A 61 -5.17 -5.56 6.03
N LEU A 62 -4.65 -6.62 5.38
CA LEU A 62 -5.10 -8.00 5.56
C LEU A 62 -6.59 -8.25 5.24
N ALA A 63 -7.23 -7.36 4.47
CA ALA A 63 -8.67 -7.39 4.17
C ALA A 63 -9.16 -8.74 3.63
N SER A 64 -10.20 -9.29 4.25
CA SER A 64 -10.82 -10.58 3.87
C SER A 64 -11.85 -10.39 2.74
N PRO A 65 -12.11 -11.40 1.89
CA PRO A 65 -13.24 -11.37 0.96
C PRO A 65 -14.62 -11.41 1.63
N SER A 66 -14.68 -11.68 2.94
CA SER A 66 -15.90 -11.59 3.74
C SER A 66 -16.11 -10.12 4.12
N ILE A 67 -17.22 -9.54 3.65
CA ILE A 67 -17.53 -8.12 3.83
C ILE A 67 -18.65 -7.96 4.85
N TRP A 68 -18.41 -7.14 5.85
CA TRP A 68 -19.43 -6.66 6.78
C TRP A 68 -19.58 -5.17 6.56
N SER A 69 -20.82 -4.70 6.45
CA SER A 69 -21.11 -3.30 6.18
C SER A 69 -22.37 -2.84 6.88
N LEU A 70 -22.45 -1.55 7.22
CA LEU A 70 -23.70 -0.94 7.64
C LEU A 70 -24.71 -0.96 6.48
N THR A 71 -25.95 -1.31 6.78
CA THR A 71 -27.08 -1.04 5.88
C THR A 71 -27.35 0.46 5.83
N ASN A 72 -28.19 0.93 4.91
CA ASN A 72 -28.59 2.34 4.89
C ASN A 72 -29.22 2.78 6.23
N ASN A 73 -30.06 1.92 6.83
CA ASN A 73 -30.67 2.19 8.12
C ASN A 73 -29.62 2.25 9.24
N GLY A 74 -28.71 1.27 9.28
CA GLY A 74 -27.64 1.24 10.27
C GLY A 74 -26.70 2.44 10.17
N LEU A 75 -26.38 2.84 8.94
CA LEU A 75 -25.60 4.06 8.67
C LEU A 75 -26.35 5.29 9.17
N GLY A 76 -27.62 5.46 8.80
CA GLY A 76 -28.44 6.58 9.25
C GLY A 76 -28.56 6.67 10.78
N HIS A 77 -28.75 5.53 11.44
CA HIS A 77 -28.81 5.42 12.90
C HIS A 77 -27.49 5.89 13.53
N LEU A 78 -26.35 5.35 13.09
CA LEU A 78 -25.04 5.72 13.59
C LEU A 78 -24.74 7.20 13.38
N MET A 79 -24.92 7.70 12.16
CA MET A 79 -24.57 9.08 11.82
C MET A 79 -25.43 10.10 12.58
N THR A 80 -26.73 9.80 12.75
CA THR A 80 -27.63 10.66 13.55
C THR A 80 -27.21 10.67 15.01
N SER A 81 -26.89 9.51 15.60
CA SER A 81 -26.45 9.46 17.00
C SER A 81 -25.11 10.13 17.23
N ILE A 82 -24.15 10.04 16.30
CA ILE A 82 -22.90 10.79 16.34
C ILE A 82 -23.18 12.30 16.30
N ALA A 83 -24.05 12.76 15.39
CA ALA A 83 -24.42 14.17 15.29
C ALA A 83 -25.08 14.68 16.57
N THR A 84 -26.03 13.93 17.15
CA THR A 84 -26.65 14.28 18.44
C THR A 84 -25.61 14.47 19.54
N VAL A 85 -24.67 13.54 19.70
CA VAL A 85 -23.63 13.65 20.74
C VAL A 85 -22.69 14.82 20.47
N ALA A 86 -22.33 15.03 19.20
CA ALA A 86 -21.47 16.13 18.80
C ALA A 86 -22.11 17.49 19.12
N ASP A 87 -23.39 17.67 18.77
CA ASP A 87 -24.15 18.88 19.01
C ASP A 87 -24.37 19.12 20.51
N GLU A 88 -24.82 18.10 21.27
CA GLU A 88 -25.05 18.20 22.72
C GLU A 88 -23.76 18.54 23.49
N SER A 89 -22.61 18.06 23.00
CA SER A 89 -21.32 18.23 23.67
C SER A 89 -20.47 19.37 23.11
N GLY A 90 -20.93 20.07 22.05
CA GLY A 90 -20.15 21.11 21.36
C GLY A 90 -18.86 20.58 20.71
N ILE A 91 -18.85 19.32 20.28
CA ILE A 91 -17.69 18.63 19.70
C ILE A 91 -17.68 18.82 18.18
N LYS A 92 -16.53 19.15 17.61
CA LYS A 92 -16.30 19.14 16.17
C LYS A 92 -15.45 17.93 15.78
N LEU A 93 -15.96 17.11 14.86
CA LEU A 93 -15.29 15.87 14.48
C LEU A 93 -13.99 16.13 13.72
N GLY A 94 -12.92 15.46 14.14
CA GLY A 94 -11.63 15.49 13.45
C GLY A 94 -10.95 16.87 13.40
N SER A 95 -11.40 17.86 14.18
CA SER A 95 -10.91 19.24 14.16
C SER A 95 -9.59 19.44 14.91
N GLU A 96 -9.27 18.56 15.86
CA GLU A 96 -8.03 18.64 16.65
C GLU A 96 -6.82 17.99 15.96
N ARG A 97 -6.94 17.65 14.68
CA ARG A 97 -5.83 17.03 13.93
C ARG A 97 -4.92 18.08 13.31
N SER A 98 -3.63 17.87 13.50
CA SER A 98 -2.56 18.66 12.88
C SER A 98 -2.56 18.57 11.35
N ARG A 99 -2.99 17.43 10.80
CA ARG A 99 -3.06 17.20 9.36
C ARG A 99 -4.46 16.74 8.95
N HIS A 100 -4.96 17.30 7.86
CA HIS A 100 -6.32 17.05 7.35
C HIS A 100 -7.41 17.32 8.39
N PRO A 101 -7.43 18.49 9.06
CA PRO A 101 -8.55 18.83 9.95
C PRO A 101 -9.88 18.71 9.18
N ASP A 102 -10.93 18.31 9.89
CA ASP A 102 -12.29 18.16 9.35
C ASP A 102 -12.43 17.19 8.14
N THR A 103 -11.45 16.31 7.92
CA THR A 103 -11.44 15.33 6.80
C THR A 103 -11.38 13.88 7.27
N ILE A 104 -12.39 13.06 6.99
CA ILE A 104 -12.41 11.64 7.36
C ILE A 104 -11.99 10.74 6.20
N PHE A 105 -11.28 9.67 6.52
CA PHE A 105 -10.92 8.60 5.60
C PHE A 105 -11.93 7.46 5.79
N PRO A 106 -12.87 7.26 4.86
CA PRO A 106 -13.90 6.23 5.00
C PRO A 106 -13.40 4.81 4.68
N TYR A 107 -12.09 4.61 4.73
CA TYR A 107 -11.44 3.38 4.30
C TYR A 107 -10.18 3.07 5.12
N LEU A 108 -9.95 1.78 5.32
CA LEU A 108 -8.66 1.23 5.71
C LEU A 108 -8.53 -0.16 5.09
N ASP A 109 -9.28 -1.13 5.61
CA ASP A 109 -9.32 -2.53 5.15
C ASP A 109 -10.55 -2.89 4.31
N ASN A 110 -11.10 -1.90 3.61
CA ASN A 110 -12.19 -2.00 2.63
C ASN A 110 -11.85 -1.21 1.35
N ASP A 111 -12.65 -1.41 0.30
CA ASP A 111 -12.69 -0.51 -0.85
C ASP A 111 -13.99 0.28 -0.81
N ILE A 112 -13.92 1.53 -0.38
CA ILE A 112 -15.12 2.37 -0.20
C ILE A 112 -15.85 2.67 -1.51
N GLY A 113 -15.17 2.57 -2.66
CA GLY A 113 -15.83 2.68 -3.97
C GLY A 113 -16.77 1.50 -4.28
N SER A 114 -16.73 0.44 -3.49
CA SER A 114 -17.64 -0.71 -3.61
C SER A 114 -18.80 -0.67 -2.59
N TYR A 115 -18.84 0.31 -1.69
CA TYR A 115 -19.85 0.41 -0.64
C TYR A 115 -21.13 1.08 -1.19
N PRO A 116 -22.29 0.40 -1.22
CA PRO A 116 -23.49 0.92 -1.88
C PRO A 116 -24.12 2.16 -1.26
N PHE A 117 -23.74 2.52 -0.04
CA PHE A 117 -24.30 3.68 0.68
C PHE A 117 -23.27 4.78 0.90
N PHE A 118 -22.27 4.87 0.01
CA PHE A 118 -21.21 5.87 0.14
C PHE A 118 -21.73 7.30 -0.06
N LEU A 119 -22.72 7.50 -0.94
CA LEU A 119 -23.37 8.80 -1.12
C LEU A 119 -24.04 9.28 0.18
N GLU A 120 -24.78 8.41 0.85
CA GLU A 120 -25.47 8.70 2.12
C GLU A 120 -24.48 9.02 3.25
N LEU A 121 -23.34 8.33 3.27
CA LEU A 121 -22.25 8.65 4.19
C LEU A 121 -21.71 10.07 3.95
N LEU A 122 -21.42 10.42 2.69
CA LEU A 122 -20.91 11.74 2.31
C LEU A 122 -21.91 12.86 2.61
N GLN A 123 -23.20 12.60 2.40
CA GLN A 123 -24.26 13.53 2.77
C GLN A 123 -24.34 13.73 4.27
N SER A 124 -24.19 12.66 5.06
CA SER A 124 -24.16 12.75 6.52
C SER A 124 -22.94 13.52 7.02
N PHE A 125 -21.76 13.29 6.44
CA PHE A 125 -20.54 14.03 6.75
C PHE A 125 -20.71 15.53 6.51
N SER A 126 -21.17 15.91 5.33
CA SER A 126 -21.27 17.32 4.94
C SER A 126 -22.41 18.05 5.65
N LYS A 127 -23.62 17.48 5.65
CA LYS A 127 -24.84 18.17 6.12
C LYS A 127 -25.02 18.11 7.63
N SER A 128 -24.69 16.97 8.26
CA SER A 128 -24.97 16.76 9.68
C SER A 128 -23.75 16.99 10.56
N LEU A 129 -22.52 16.81 10.04
CA LEU A 129 -21.31 16.84 10.84
C LEU A 129 -20.31 17.93 10.44
N GLY A 130 -20.55 18.63 9.33
CA GLY A 130 -19.68 19.71 8.85
C GLY A 130 -18.26 19.24 8.49
N ILE A 131 -18.09 17.97 8.12
CA ILE A 131 -16.82 17.35 7.74
C ILE A 131 -16.86 16.85 6.29
N LYS A 132 -15.68 16.58 5.73
CA LYS A 132 -15.53 16.08 4.35
C LYS A 132 -14.82 14.74 4.33
N ALA A 133 -14.84 14.07 3.19
CA ALA A 133 -14.11 12.83 2.99
C ALA A 133 -12.89 12.99 2.09
N LYS A 134 -11.86 12.20 2.37
CA LYS A 134 -10.81 11.85 1.40
C LYS A 134 -10.86 10.35 1.21
N PHE A 135 -10.96 9.87 -0.03
CA PHE A 135 -11.02 8.42 -0.27
C PHE A 135 -10.03 7.92 -1.31
N THR A 136 -9.69 6.64 -1.20
CA THR A 136 -8.94 5.89 -2.22
C THR A 136 -9.75 4.66 -2.61
N THR A 137 -9.80 4.35 -3.90
CA THR A 137 -10.45 3.15 -4.44
C THR A 137 -9.57 2.50 -5.51
N ILE A 138 -9.80 1.23 -5.82
CA ILE A 138 -9.26 0.63 -7.05
C ILE A 138 -10.28 0.58 -8.19
N GLY A 139 -11.44 1.22 -8.00
CA GLY A 139 -12.58 1.22 -8.92
C GLY A 139 -13.66 0.19 -8.54
N TRP A 140 -14.77 0.23 -9.26
CA TRP A 140 -15.90 -0.70 -9.15
C TRP A 140 -16.25 -1.23 -10.55
N SER A 141 -17.10 -2.27 -10.64
CA SER A 141 -17.55 -2.74 -11.95
C SER A 141 -18.52 -1.74 -12.57
N ARG A 142 -18.24 -1.25 -13.79
CA ARG A 142 -19.17 -0.40 -14.55
C ARG A 142 -20.47 -1.11 -14.93
N HIS A 143 -20.49 -2.45 -14.82
CA HIS A 143 -21.68 -3.27 -15.03
C HIS A 143 -22.62 -3.28 -13.83
N ASN A 144 -22.19 -2.73 -12.68
CA ASN A 144 -23.07 -2.48 -11.53
C ASN A 144 -23.68 -1.08 -11.68
N LYS A 145 -24.93 -1.03 -12.16
CA LYS A 145 -25.66 0.23 -12.40
C LYS A 145 -25.87 1.03 -11.12
N GLU A 146 -26.19 0.38 -10.01
CA GLU A 146 -26.44 1.06 -8.73
C GLU A 146 -25.18 1.78 -8.22
N LEU A 147 -24.02 1.12 -8.26
CA LEU A 147 -22.75 1.75 -7.90
C LEU A 147 -22.38 2.87 -8.89
N GLN A 148 -22.60 2.66 -10.19
CA GLN A 148 -22.32 3.68 -11.19
C GLN A 148 -23.15 4.95 -10.96
N GLU A 149 -24.48 4.80 -10.80
CA GLU A 149 -25.40 5.92 -10.55
C GLU A 149 -25.07 6.63 -9.23
N MET A 150 -24.69 5.90 -8.18
CA MET A 150 -24.23 6.47 -6.92
C MET A 150 -23.00 7.38 -7.14
N HIS A 151 -21.97 6.91 -7.84
CA HIS A 151 -20.74 7.69 -8.07
C HIS A 151 -20.95 8.89 -8.99
N GLU A 152 -21.83 8.78 -9.99
CA GLU A 152 -22.23 9.90 -10.83
C GLU A 152 -22.93 10.99 -9.99
N ARG A 153 -23.86 10.61 -9.10
CA ARG A 153 -24.54 11.54 -8.19
C ARG A 153 -23.59 12.20 -7.20
N ILE A 154 -22.57 11.48 -6.70
CA ILE A 154 -21.54 12.09 -5.86
C ILE A 154 -20.86 13.25 -6.60
N ASN A 155 -20.54 13.07 -7.88
CA ASN A 155 -19.85 14.09 -8.68
C ASN A 155 -20.77 15.23 -9.14
N SER A 156 -22.06 14.99 -9.33
CA SER A 156 -23.02 16.05 -9.72
C SER A 156 -23.54 16.86 -8.53
N ASP A 157 -23.85 16.20 -7.41
CA ASP A 157 -24.67 16.77 -6.35
C ASP A 157 -23.93 16.94 -5.01
N ASN A 158 -22.80 16.25 -4.82
CA ASN A 158 -22.11 16.14 -3.53
C ASN A 158 -20.58 16.27 -3.63
N LEU A 159 -20.07 16.91 -4.68
CA LEU A 159 -18.63 17.09 -4.89
C LEU A 159 -17.98 17.88 -3.73
N ASP A 160 -18.70 18.83 -3.17
CA ASP A 160 -18.27 19.67 -2.04
C ASP A 160 -18.02 18.87 -0.74
N SER A 161 -18.58 17.67 -0.63
CA SER A 161 -18.31 16.73 0.47
C SER A 161 -16.94 16.05 0.39
N LEU A 162 -16.21 16.24 -0.71
CA LEU A 162 -14.89 15.66 -0.93
C LEU A 162 -13.77 16.69 -0.75
N THR A 163 -12.64 16.22 -0.23
CA THR A 163 -11.36 16.94 -0.25
C THR A 163 -10.39 16.32 -1.24
N ALA A 164 -10.52 15.01 -1.50
CA ALA A 164 -9.62 14.28 -2.37
C ALA A 164 -10.21 12.95 -2.83
N VAL A 165 -9.84 12.55 -4.05
CA VAL A 165 -10.14 11.26 -4.66
C VAL A 165 -8.85 10.68 -5.26
N SER A 166 -8.49 9.48 -4.83
CA SER A 166 -7.32 8.77 -5.35
C SER A 166 -7.68 7.40 -5.90
N PHE A 167 -7.06 7.03 -7.01
CA PHE A 167 -7.19 5.72 -7.61
C PHE A 167 -5.90 4.93 -7.44
N SER A 168 -5.96 3.73 -6.88
CA SER A 168 -4.78 2.90 -6.65
C SER A 168 -4.63 1.86 -7.76
N LEU A 169 -3.59 2.01 -8.58
CA LEU A 169 -3.18 1.05 -9.61
C LEU A 169 -2.00 0.22 -9.11
N THR A 170 -2.20 -1.08 -8.97
CA THR A 170 -1.21 -2.03 -8.41
C THR A 170 -1.26 -3.39 -9.11
N SER A 171 -0.11 -4.06 -9.26
CA SER A 171 -0.02 -5.37 -9.93
C SER A 171 -0.68 -6.50 -9.12
N TYR A 172 -1.05 -6.21 -7.88
CA TYR A 172 -1.68 -7.16 -6.98
C TYR A 172 -3.20 -7.17 -7.02
N THR A 173 -3.82 -6.25 -7.78
CA THR A 173 -5.26 -6.31 -8.03
C THR A 173 -5.61 -7.67 -8.61
N ARG A 174 -6.75 -8.22 -8.18
CA ARG A 174 -7.17 -9.55 -8.61
C ARG A 174 -7.17 -9.68 -10.13
N ALA A 175 -7.74 -8.68 -10.79
CA ALA A 175 -8.05 -8.73 -12.21
C ALA A 175 -6.81 -8.71 -13.10
N LEU A 176 -5.68 -8.18 -12.62
CA LEU A 176 -4.40 -8.18 -13.36
C LEU A 176 -3.61 -9.49 -13.21
N LYS A 177 -4.09 -10.45 -12.41
CA LYS A 177 -3.42 -11.74 -12.25
C LYS A 177 -3.84 -12.76 -13.30
N PRO A 178 -2.91 -13.56 -13.84
CA PRO A 178 -3.25 -14.71 -14.68
C PRO A 178 -4.21 -15.67 -13.96
N ALA A 179 -5.09 -16.35 -14.71
CA ALA A 179 -5.99 -17.42 -14.24
C ALA A 179 -7.20 -17.00 -13.37
N GLN A 180 -7.73 -15.78 -13.51
CA GLN A 180 -9.02 -15.43 -12.89
C GLN A 180 -10.21 -15.88 -13.76
N LYS A 181 -11.11 -16.68 -13.17
CA LYS A 181 -12.32 -17.18 -13.85
C LYS A 181 -13.34 -16.09 -14.17
N PHE A 182 -13.49 -15.11 -13.28
CA PHE A 182 -14.59 -14.14 -13.31
C PHE A 182 -14.17 -12.70 -13.62
N THR A 183 -12.87 -12.41 -13.54
CA THR A 183 -12.33 -11.08 -13.80
C THR A 183 -11.28 -11.12 -14.89
N THR A 184 -11.10 -10.05 -15.67
CA THR A 184 -10.01 -9.95 -16.65
C THR A 184 -9.28 -8.62 -16.57
N PRO A 185 -8.02 -8.55 -17.05
CA PRO A 185 -7.30 -7.29 -17.19
C PRO A 185 -8.03 -6.25 -18.03
N GLU A 186 -8.68 -6.67 -19.13
CA GLU A 186 -9.40 -5.78 -20.04
C GLU A 186 -10.61 -5.13 -19.37
N GLU A 187 -11.41 -5.92 -18.65
CA GLU A 187 -12.53 -5.41 -17.88
C GLU A 187 -12.06 -4.49 -16.76
N TYR A 188 -10.93 -4.79 -16.12
CA TYR A 188 -10.38 -3.94 -15.06
C TYR A 188 -9.89 -2.60 -15.59
N ILE A 189 -9.21 -2.60 -16.73
CA ILE A 189 -8.80 -1.39 -17.43
C ILE A 189 -10.03 -0.53 -17.77
N ALA A 190 -11.09 -1.15 -18.31
CA ALA A 190 -12.32 -0.44 -18.65
C ALA A 190 -13.06 0.10 -17.42
N ASP A 191 -13.10 -0.66 -16.32
CA ASP A 191 -13.71 -0.25 -15.05
C ASP A 191 -12.95 0.90 -14.39
N LEU A 192 -11.61 0.83 -14.35
CA LEU A 192 -10.78 1.90 -13.79
C LEU A 192 -10.86 3.17 -14.66
N ALA A 193 -10.88 3.02 -15.99
CA ALA A 193 -11.09 4.14 -16.90
C ALA A 193 -12.46 4.80 -16.69
N ASN A 194 -13.51 3.99 -16.53
CA ASN A 194 -14.86 4.47 -16.22
C ASN A 194 -14.88 5.23 -14.88
N ALA A 195 -14.22 4.71 -13.85
CA ALA A 195 -14.13 5.37 -12.55
C ALA A 195 -13.42 6.74 -12.63
N LEU A 196 -12.30 6.82 -13.37
CA LEU A 196 -11.59 8.09 -13.62
C LEU A 196 -12.40 9.09 -14.43
N LYS A 197 -13.15 8.61 -15.42
CA LYS A 197 -14.05 9.44 -16.21
C LYS A 197 -15.18 10.00 -15.33
N THR A 198 -15.74 9.16 -14.47
CA THR A 198 -16.83 9.52 -13.54
C THR A 198 -16.37 10.60 -12.56
N TYR A 199 -15.13 10.50 -12.04
CA TYR A 199 -14.56 11.45 -11.09
C TYR A 199 -13.76 12.61 -11.71
N ARG A 200 -13.77 12.75 -13.05
CA ARG A 200 -13.12 13.89 -13.72
C ARG A 200 -13.61 15.25 -13.19
N PRO A 201 -14.93 15.50 -12.97
CA PRO A 201 -15.40 16.76 -12.42
C PRO A 201 -14.79 17.08 -11.04
N ALA A 202 -14.67 16.09 -10.17
CA ALA A 202 -14.02 16.25 -8.87
C ALA A 202 -12.52 16.55 -9.02
N ILE A 203 -11.81 15.84 -9.90
CA ILE A 203 -10.38 16.06 -10.15
C ILE A 203 -10.14 17.47 -10.72
N ASP A 204 -10.96 17.91 -11.68
CA ASP A 204 -10.84 19.23 -12.30
C ASP A 204 -11.13 20.35 -11.28
N THR A 205 -12.06 20.12 -10.35
CA THR A 205 -12.43 21.10 -9.31
C THR A 205 -11.42 21.15 -8.16
N LEU A 206 -10.95 19.99 -7.70
CA LEU A 206 -10.01 19.87 -6.56
C LEU A 206 -8.55 20.07 -6.99
N GLY A 207 -8.26 19.98 -8.28
CA GLY A 207 -6.92 19.93 -8.83
C GLY A 207 -6.24 18.57 -8.65
N THR A 208 -5.02 18.47 -9.17
CA THR A 208 -4.22 17.24 -9.15
C THR A 208 -3.29 17.19 -7.94
N GLY A 209 -3.18 16.03 -7.29
CA GLY A 209 -2.30 15.86 -6.13
C GLY A 209 -2.69 14.71 -5.21
N LYS A 210 -1.74 14.27 -4.37
CA LYS A 210 -1.97 13.27 -3.31
C LYS A 210 -3.03 13.68 -2.29
N GLU A 211 -3.24 14.98 -2.15
CA GLU A 211 -4.23 15.60 -1.24
C GLU A 211 -5.43 16.18 -2.00
N SER A 212 -5.59 15.83 -3.27
CA SER A 212 -6.70 16.22 -4.14
C SER A 212 -7.03 15.06 -5.11
N GLY A 213 -6.90 15.21 -6.43
CA GLY A 213 -7.18 14.18 -7.43
C GLY A 213 -5.92 13.49 -7.97
N CYS A 214 -5.79 12.16 -7.87
CA CYS A 214 -4.64 11.46 -8.47
C CYS A 214 -4.87 9.96 -8.76
N ILE A 215 -3.95 9.38 -9.53
CA ILE A 215 -3.71 7.95 -9.65
C ILE A 215 -2.36 7.63 -9.00
N THR A 216 -2.36 6.66 -8.08
CA THR A 216 -1.15 6.18 -7.43
C THR A 216 -0.73 4.83 -8.00
N LEU A 217 0.54 4.71 -8.37
CA LEU A 217 1.16 3.47 -8.80
C LEU A 217 1.98 2.89 -7.65
N ARG A 218 1.79 1.61 -7.39
CA ARG A 218 2.57 0.83 -6.41
C ARG A 218 3.14 -0.40 -7.08
N PHE A 219 4.44 -0.61 -6.93
CA PHE A 219 5.13 -1.74 -7.54
C PHE A 219 5.45 -2.83 -6.51
N LYS A 220 5.45 -4.09 -6.97
CA LYS A 220 5.95 -5.24 -6.21
C LYS A 220 7.44 -5.06 -5.89
N PRO A 221 7.96 -5.54 -4.75
CA PRO A 221 9.37 -5.39 -4.46
C PRO A 221 10.22 -6.37 -5.29
N LEU A 222 11.34 -5.89 -5.84
CA LEU A 222 12.34 -6.71 -6.53
C LEU A 222 13.34 -7.26 -5.52
N VAL A 223 12.97 -8.39 -4.92
CA VAL A 223 13.73 -9.02 -3.83
C VAL A 223 14.31 -10.36 -4.25
N ASN A 224 15.58 -10.56 -3.93
CA ASN A 224 16.24 -11.86 -3.98
C ASN A 224 16.85 -12.20 -2.63
N SER A 225 16.55 -13.41 -2.13
CA SER A 225 16.96 -13.88 -0.82
C SER A 225 17.81 -15.15 -0.94
N HIS A 226 18.79 -15.30 -0.07
CA HIS A 226 19.70 -16.43 0.00
C HIS A 226 19.67 -17.05 1.41
N GLU A 227 19.93 -18.36 1.51
CA GLU A 227 19.95 -19.07 2.80
C GLU A 227 21.26 -18.87 3.56
N ASN A 228 22.34 -18.67 2.81
CA ASN A 228 23.68 -18.37 3.29
C ASN A 228 23.79 -16.91 3.75
N GLU A 229 24.89 -16.58 4.41
CA GLU A 229 25.20 -15.20 4.76
C GLU A 229 25.46 -14.34 3.51
N LEU A 230 25.41 -13.03 3.69
CA LEU A 230 25.86 -12.09 2.67
C LEU A 230 27.38 -12.16 2.61
N ASP A 231 27.96 -12.30 1.41
CA ASP A 231 29.41 -12.21 1.25
C ASP A 231 29.85 -10.76 1.55
N ASP A 232 30.53 -10.56 2.68
CA ASP A 232 31.02 -9.27 3.20
C ASP A 232 32.44 -9.50 3.72
N SER A 233 33.44 -9.08 2.95
CA SER A 233 34.84 -9.46 3.18
C SER A 233 35.83 -8.39 2.72
N PHE A 234 37.12 -8.64 2.93
CA PHE A 234 38.19 -7.79 2.45
C PHE A 234 39.11 -8.56 1.49
N ILE A 235 39.52 -7.90 0.41
CA ILE A 235 40.57 -8.37 -0.51
C ILE A 235 41.61 -7.26 -0.63
N ASP A 236 42.87 -7.54 -0.27
CA ASP A 236 43.98 -6.58 -0.23
C ASP A 236 43.68 -5.25 0.48
N GLY A 237 42.78 -5.31 1.48
CA GLY A 237 42.31 -4.16 2.27
C GLY A 237 41.11 -3.41 1.68
N PHE A 238 40.67 -3.74 0.47
CA PHE A 238 39.44 -3.21 -0.12
C PHE A 238 38.24 -4.01 0.39
N HIS A 239 37.18 -3.32 0.79
CA HIS A 239 35.94 -3.94 1.24
C HIS A 239 35.11 -4.39 0.04
N VAL A 240 34.68 -5.64 0.07
CA VAL A 240 33.95 -6.31 -1.01
C VAL A 240 32.65 -6.90 -0.47
N ILE A 241 31.54 -6.58 -1.11
CA ILE A 241 30.22 -7.17 -0.83
C ILE A 241 29.70 -7.86 -2.11
N HIS A 242 29.17 -9.06 -1.99
CA HIS A 242 28.54 -9.76 -3.10
C HIS A 242 27.13 -10.25 -2.74
N SER A 243 26.18 -10.08 -3.69
CA SER A 243 24.82 -10.63 -3.59
C SER A 243 24.15 -10.76 -4.94
N GLY A 244 24.01 -12.01 -5.42
CA GLY A 244 23.35 -12.29 -6.69
C GLY A 244 24.11 -11.67 -7.87
N PRO A 245 23.51 -10.77 -8.67
CA PRO A 245 24.21 -10.15 -9.79
C PRO A 245 25.07 -8.95 -9.37
N TYR A 246 25.14 -8.59 -8.08
CA TYR A 246 25.82 -7.39 -7.61
C TYR A 246 27.14 -7.73 -6.91
N LEU A 247 28.23 -7.11 -7.35
CA LEU A 247 29.52 -7.09 -6.67
C LEU A 247 29.91 -5.63 -6.40
N LEU A 248 30.08 -5.30 -5.13
CA LEU A 248 30.40 -3.95 -4.66
C LEU A 248 31.83 -3.95 -4.15
N ILE A 249 32.67 -3.05 -4.64
CA ILE A 249 34.08 -2.93 -4.24
C ILE A 249 34.37 -1.49 -3.86
N SER A 250 34.91 -1.28 -2.66
CA SER A 250 35.26 0.06 -2.20
C SER A 250 36.33 0.69 -3.09
N LYS A 251 36.25 2.00 -3.34
CA LYS A 251 37.32 2.71 -4.07
C LYS A 251 38.59 2.90 -3.22
N GLU A 252 38.44 2.82 -1.91
CA GLU A 252 39.51 2.96 -0.92
C GLU A 252 39.58 1.75 -0.01
N LYS A 253 40.69 1.57 0.73
CA LYS A 253 40.92 0.42 1.63
C LYS A 253 40.18 0.57 2.96
N GLN A 254 38.87 0.74 2.89
CA GLN A 254 38.02 0.91 4.06
C GLN A 254 36.59 0.43 3.80
N LYS A 255 35.87 0.22 4.90
CA LYS A 255 34.44 -0.13 4.94
C LYS A 255 33.68 1.10 5.47
N PRO A 256 32.46 1.39 4.99
CA PRO A 256 31.68 2.51 5.50
C PRO A 256 31.45 2.36 7.00
N GLU A 257 31.60 3.47 7.72
CA GLU A 257 31.17 3.58 9.11
C GLU A 257 29.65 3.47 9.21
N LYS A 258 29.16 3.04 10.38
CA LYS A 258 27.73 3.00 10.66
C LYS A 258 27.18 4.42 10.64
N SER A 259 26.15 4.65 9.83
CA SER A 259 25.46 5.93 9.69
C SER A 259 24.07 5.89 10.33
N SER A 260 23.70 7.02 10.93
CA SER A 260 22.37 7.33 11.45
C SER A 260 21.65 8.26 10.47
N ILE A 261 20.32 8.17 10.46
CA ILE A 261 19.47 8.95 9.57
C ILE A 261 18.62 9.91 10.40
N SER A 262 18.66 11.19 10.04
CA SER A 262 17.66 12.17 10.44
C SER A 262 16.66 12.37 9.29
N PHE A 263 15.38 12.37 9.63
CA PHE A 263 14.30 12.45 8.64
C PHE A 263 13.77 13.87 8.51
N SER A 264 13.76 14.40 7.28
CA SER A 264 13.15 15.70 6.98
C SER A 264 12.04 15.55 5.92
N LYS A 265 11.27 16.63 5.73
CA LYS A 265 10.30 16.69 4.62
C LYS A 265 11.00 16.66 3.26
N ASP A 266 12.20 17.23 3.19
CA ASP A 266 12.95 17.47 1.95
C ASP A 266 13.84 16.28 1.54
N GLY A 267 14.15 15.35 2.46
CA GLY A 267 14.97 14.19 2.14
C GLY A 267 15.48 13.44 3.36
N LEU A 268 16.49 12.59 3.13
CA LEU A 268 17.23 11.90 4.17
C LEU A 268 18.49 12.70 4.50
N ILE A 269 18.78 12.86 5.78
CA ILE A 269 20.01 13.50 6.24
C ILE A 269 20.85 12.43 6.94
N PHE A 270 22.00 12.11 6.35
CA PHE A 270 22.95 11.14 6.89
C PHE A 270 24.01 11.87 7.72
N ASP A 271 24.39 11.31 8.86
CA ASP A 271 25.52 11.80 9.67
C ASP A 271 26.89 11.47 9.06
N GLN A 272 26.92 10.56 8.08
CA GLN A 272 28.10 10.17 7.31
C GLN A 272 27.87 10.46 5.83
N PRO A 273 28.91 10.81 5.05
CA PRO A 273 28.77 11.13 3.63
C PRO A 273 28.56 9.88 2.72
N GLY A 274 28.69 8.67 3.29
CA GLY A 274 28.78 7.43 2.52
C GLY A 274 30.17 7.26 1.87
N LEU A 275 30.55 6.01 1.59
CA LEU A 275 31.81 5.69 0.92
C LEU A 275 31.57 5.42 -0.56
N ASP A 276 32.50 5.81 -1.43
CA ASP A 276 32.38 5.55 -2.86
C ASP A 276 32.75 4.09 -3.18
N TYR A 277 31.90 3.45 -3.98
CA TYR A 277 32.03 2.07 -4.42
C TYR A 277 31.93 1.97 -5.94
N PHE A 278 32.69 1.04 -6.51
CA PHE A 278 32.34 0.45 -7.79
C PHE A 278 31.28 -0.63 -7.57
N VAL A 279 30.20 -0.55 -8.34
CA VAL A 279 29.13 -1.53 -8.37
C VAL A 279 29.17 -2.21 -9.73
N ILE A 280 29.52 -3.48 -9.72
CA ILE A 280 29.57 -4.33 -10.90
C ILE A 280 28.29 -5.15 -10.92
N VAL A 281 27.61 -5.14 -12.07
CA VAL A 281 26.37 -5.89 -12.28
C VAL A 281 26.57 -6.92 -13.37
N SER A 282 26.40 -8.19 -13.03
CA SER A 282 26.52 -9.32 -13.96
C SER A 282 25.91 -10.60 -13.39
N ASP A 283 25.01 -11.24 -14.14
CA ASP A 283 24.40 -12.52 -13.79
C ASP A 283 25.44 -13.63 -13.61
N ASN A 284 26.60 -13.49 -14.24
CA ASN A 284 27.71 -14.42 -14.12
C ASN A 284 28.35 -14.42 -12.72
N LEU A 285 28.14 -13.37 -11.92
CA LEU A 285 28.57 -13.31 -10.51
C LEU A 285 27.78 -14.28 -9.63
N GLY A 286 26.60 -14.74 -10.06
CA GLY A 286 25.82 -15.74 -9.34
C GLY A 286 26.49 -17.13 -9.25
N ASN A 287 27.61 -17.36 -9.93
CA ASN A 287 28.43 -18.57 -9.81
C ASN A 287 29.43 -18.43 -8.66
N GLU A 288 29.44 -19.41 -7.75
CA GLU A 288 30.15 -19.42 -6.46
C GLU A 288 31.66 -19.15 -6.56
N HIS A 289 32.29 -19.38 -7.71
CA HIS A 289 33.72 -19.08 -7.93
C HIS A 289 33.97 -17.83 -8.76
N LYS A 290 33.05 -17.47 -9.67
CA LYS A 290 33.30 -16.39 -10.63
C LYS A 290 33.32 -15.02 -9.96
N TRP A 291 32.45 -14.77 -8.97
CA TRP A 291 32.47 -13.47 -8.27
C TRP A 291 33.78 -13.22 -7.52
N GLN A 292 34.39 -14.25 -6.94
CA GLN A 292 35.66 -14.12 -6.22
C GLN A 292 36.82 -13.80 -7.18
N GLU A 293 36.84 -14.43 -8.35
CA GLU A 293 37.81 -14.16 -9.41
C GLU A 293 37.68 -12.72 -9.92
N GLU A 294 36.46 -12.30 -10.25
CA GLU A 294 36.15 -10.93 -10.68
C GLU A 294 36.53 -9.91 -9.59
N ALA A 295 36.24 -10.20 -8.32
CA ALA A 295 36.61 -9.33 -7.20
C ALA A 295 38.13 -9.19 -7.05
N ARG A 296 38.89 -10.29 -7.13
CA ARG A 296 40.37 -10.25 -7.08
C ARG A 296 40.94 -9.50 -8.28
N SER A 297 40.41 -9.74 -9.48
CA SER A 297 40.81 -9.04 -10.71
C SER A 297 40.58 -7.52 -10.60
N ALA A 298 39.42 -7.13 -10.09
CA ALA A 298 39.05 -5.74 -9.87
C ALA A 298 39.98 -5.07 -8.84
N VAL A 299 40.17 -5.71 -7.68
CA VAL A 299 41.04 -5.20 -6.61
C VAL A 299 42.50 -5.09 -7.06
N HIS A 300 43.00 -6.07 -7.83
CA HIS A 300 44.33 -5.98 -8.42
C HIS A 300 44.44 -4.77 -9.34
N SER A 301 43.45 -4.57 -10.22
CA SER A 301 43.39 -3.43 -11.13
C SER A 301 43.40 -2.09 -10.37
N LEU A 302 42.60 -1.98 -9.30
CA LEU A 302 42.60 -0.79 -8.42
C LEU A 302 43.96 -0.56 -7.76
N SER A 303 44.61 -1.62 -7.28
CA SER A 303 45.89 -1.55 -6.59
C SER A 303 47.03 -1.08 -7.50
N VAL A 304 46.96 -1.36 -8.80
CA VAL A 304 47.95 -0.94 -9.80
C VAL A 304 47.51 0.28 -10.63
N GLY A 305 46.36 0.88 -10.32
CA GLY A 305 45.80 2.01 -11.06
C GLY A 305 45.36 1.71 -12.49
N ALA A 306 45.05 0.44 -12.79
CA ALA A 306 44.56 0.01 -14.09
C ALA A 306 43.03 0.18 -14.22
N PRO A 307 42.51 0.42 -15.43
CA PRO A 307 41.07 0.43 -15.67
C PRO A 307 40.43 -0.91 -15.32
N LEU A 308 39.26 -0.87 -14.67
CA LEU A 308 38.45 -2.05 -14.43
C LEU A 308 37.94 -2.62 -15.76
N LYS A 309 38.33 -3.86 -16.07
CA LYS A 309 37.86 -4.62 -17.23
C LYS A 309 37.19 -5.89 -16.73
N LEU A 310 35.89 -5.79 -16.47
CA LEU A 310 35.10 -6.85 -15.86
C LEU A 310 33.91 -7.19 -16.76
N ASP A 311 33.44 -8.42 -16.62
CA ASP A 311 32.25 -8.91 -17.32
C ASP A 311 30.98 -8.33 -16.70
N GLY A 312 30.39 -7.30 -17.32
CA GLY A 312 29.16 -6.66 -16.86
C GLY A 312 29.12 -5.15 -17.06
N THR A 313 28.23 -4.49 -16.32
CA THR A 313 28.21 -3.02 -16.23
C THR A 313 28.90 -2.57 -14.95
N ILE A 314 29.69 -1.51 -15.04
CA ILE A 314 30.37 -0.89 -13.90
C ILE A 314 29.75 0.50 -13.70
N GLN A 315 29.29 0.77 -12.49
CA GLN A 315 28.79 2.08 -12.09
C GLN A 315 29.44 2.52 -10.76
N GLU A 316 29.49 3.81 -10.52
CA GLU A 316 29.92 4.36 -9.23
C GLU A 316 28.68 4.76 -8.41
N SER A 317 28.69 4.44 -7.12
CA SER A 317 27.60 4.71 -6.19
C SER A 317 28.14 4.97 -4.78
N LYS A 318 27.32 5.61 -3.94
CA LYS A 318 27.63 5.79 -2.52
C LYS A 318 27.00 4.67 -1.69
N LEU A 319 27.82 4.01 -0.88
CA LEU A 319 27.41 2.96 0.04
C LEU A 319 27.36 3.50 1.48
N PHE A 320 26.26 3.20 2.16
CA PHE A 320 26.04 3.50 3.57
C PHE A 320 25.85 2.19 4.33
N LEU A 321 26.38 2.12 5.56
CA LEU A 321 26.07 1.07 6.53
C LEU A 321 25.00 1.58 7.49
N LEU A 322 23.81 1.02 7.44
CA LEU A 322 22.65 1.44 8.21
C LEU A 322 22.20 0.33 9.17
N SER A 323 21.28 0.64 10.07
CA SER A 323 20.69 -0.37 10.95
C SER A 323 19.23 -0.10 11.26
N ASN A 324 18.43 -1.16 11.37
CA ASN A 324 17.09 -1.13 11.94
C ASN A 324 16.98 -2.13 13.11
N SER A 325 15.76 -2.37 13.60
CA SER A 325 15.52 -3.30 14.73
C SER A 325 15.85 -4.78 14.43
N GLU A 326 16.14 -5.13 13.17
CA GLU A 326 16.57 -6.45 12.71
C GLU A 326 18.06 -6.53 12.35
N GLY A 327 18.82 -5.47 12.61
CA GLY A 327 20.28 -5.43 12.51
C GLY A 327 20.79 -4.54 11.37
N GLN A 328 22.05 -4.75 11.00
CA GLN A 328 22.74 -3.94 10.00
C GLN A 328 22.41 -4.34 8.55
N TYR A 329 22.38 -3.35 7.67
CA TYR A 329 22.22 -3.55 6.23
C TYR A 329 22.97 -2.46 5.47
N TYR A 330 23.33 -2.73 4.23
CA TYR A 330 23.95 -1.74 3.35
C TYR A 330 22.93 -1.09 2.45
N ALA A 331 23.12 0.17 2.15
CA ALA A 331 22.31 0.93 1.21
C ALA A 331 23.19 1.63 0.17
N LEU A 332 23.00 1.27 -1.10
CA LEU A 332 23.51 2.03 -2.23
C LEU A 332 22.51 3.12 -2.59
N ASP A 333 22.98 4.36 -2.71
CA ASP A 333 22.21 5.52 -3.16
C ASP A 333 20.77 5.57 -2.57
N PRO A 334 20.62 5.58 -1.22
CA PRO A 334 19.33 5.43 -0.55
C PRO A 334 18.34 6.59 -0.73
N ASP A 335 18.77 7.72 -1.30
CA ASP A 335 17.95 8.92 -1.52
C ASP A 335 17.83 9.28 -3.00
N PHE A 336 16.90 10.18 -3.30
CA PHE A 336 16.78 10.80 -4.61
C PHE A 336 18.09 11.52 -4.98
N GLN A 337 18.48 11.35 -6.23
CA GLN A 337 19.65 12.02 -6.80
C GLN A 337 19.29 13.46 -7.17
N GLU A 338 20.30 14.30 -7.47
CA GLU A 338 20.09 15.71 -7.84
C GLU A 338 19.17 15.88 -9.07
N ASP A 339 19.19 14.92 -10.00
CA ASP A 339 18.30 14.90 -11.17
C ASP A 339 16.88 14.41 -10.87
N GLY A 340 16.61 14.04 -9.62
CA GLY A 340 15.34 13.48 -9.15
C GLY A 340 15.18 11.98 -9.38
N SER A 341 16.18 11.29 -9.94
CA SER A 341 16.13 9.83 -10.12
C SER A 341 16.26 9.10 -8.78
N PHE A 342 15.76 7.87 -8.71
CA PHE A 342 15.89 7.01 -7.53
C PHE A 342 16.43 5.64 -7.92
N LYS A 343 17.63 5.30 -7.43
CA LYS A 343 18.39 4.10 -7.83
C LYS A 343 18.70 3.14 -6.66
N GLY A 344 18.08 3.39 -5.50
CA GLY A 344 18.40 2.74 -4.24
C GLY A 344 18.39 1.22 -4.27
N LYS A 345 19.45 0.60 -3.74
CA LYS A 345 19.58 -0.86 -3.57
C LYS A 345 20.03 -1.18 -2.16
N PHE A 346 19.41 -2.19 -1.56
CA PHE A 346 19.59 -2.51 -0.15
C PHE A 346 20.05 -3.96 0.01
N PHE A 347 21.13 -4.18 0.76
CA PHE A 347 21.74 -5.49 0.97
C PHE A 347 21.64 -5.87 2.44
N TYR A 348 20.98 -6.98 2.70
CA TYR A 348 20.65 -7.45 4.03
C TYR A 348 21.51 -8.66 4.37
N GLN A 349 22.26 -8.55 5.47
CA GLN A 349 22.85 -9.71 6.13
C GLN A 349 21.78 -10.56 6.81
N LYS A 350 22.09 -11.85 6.99
CA LYS A 350 21.33 -12.75 7.85
C LYS A 350 21.57 -12.34 9.31
N THR A 351 20.54 -12.41 10.15
CA THR A 351 20.64 -12.18 11.59
C THR A 351 19.75 -13.15 12.34
N ASP A 352 19.77 -13.14 13.67
CA ASP A 352 18.85 -13.95 14.49
C ASP A 352 17.36 -13.67 14.17
N LYS A 353 17.05 -12.46 13.68
CA LYS A 353 15.71 -12.08 13.24
C LYS A 353 15.53 -12.27 11.73
N ARG A 354 16.49 -11.83 10.91
CA ARG A 354 16.45 -11.98 9.45
C ARG A 354 16.87 -13.40 9.06
N LEU A 355 15.88 -14.23 8.77
CA LEU A 355 16.08 -15.64 8.41
C LEU A 355 16.92 -15.84 7.14
N ARG A 356 16.99 -14.83 6.27
CA ARG A 356 17.72 -14.86 5.00
C ARG A 356 18.53 -13.60 4.78
N SER A 357 19.64 -13.74 4.05
CA SER A 357 20.38 -12.62 3.49
C SER A 357 19.88 -12.31 2.07
N GLY A 358 20.35 -11.21 1.48
CA GLY A 358 20.15 -10.93 0.05
C GLY A 358 19.98 -9.46 -0.24
N TYR A 359 19.22 -9.12 -1.27
CA TYR A 359 19.02 -7.74 -1.69
C TYR A 359 17.57 -7.40 -2.02
N ASN A 360 17.24 -6.12 -1.84
CA ASN A 360 16.07 -5.45 -2.37
C ASN A 360 16.53 -4.34 -3.33
N ASN A 361 16.21 -4.46 -4.61
CA ASN A 361 16.44 -3.41 -5.59
C ASN A 361 15.20 -2.51 -5.65
N SER A 362 15.26 -1.31 -5.05
CA SER A 362 14.15 -0.36 -4.98
C SER A 362 14.20 0.74 -6.03
N GLU A 363 15.00 0.57 -7.08
CA GLU A 363 15.07 1.50 -8.20
C GLU A 363 13.67 1.77 -8.79
N ARG A 364 13.34 3.05 -9.00
CA ARG A 364 12.05 3.47 -9.54
C ARG A 364 12.15 3.57 -11.06
N TYR A 365 12.15 2.42 -11.74
CA TYR A 365 12.35 2.36 -13.19
C TYR A 365 11.39 3.25 -14.00
N PHE A 366 10.11 3.29 -13.62
CA PHE A 366 9.13 4.15 -14.29
C PHE A 366 9.45 5.64 -14.12
N LEU A 367 9.60 6.10 -12.87
CA LEU A 367 10.03 7.48 -12.58
C LEU A 367 11.32 7.85 -13.32
N ASN A 368 12.34 6.99 -13.27
CA ASN A 368 13.62 7.26 -13.90
C ASN A 368 13.47 7.41 -15.43
N SER A 369 12.56 6.64 -16.06
CA SER A 369 12.29 6.74 -17.49
C SER A 369 11.50 8.01 -17.85
N LEU A 370 10.59 8.47 -16.99
CA LEU A 370 9.94 9.78 -17.14
C LEU A 370 10.96 10.92 -17.09
N ILE A 371 11.91 10.84 -16.14
CA ILE A 371 12.97 11.84 -15.98
C ILE A 371 13.91 11.85 -17.19
N GLU A 372 14.32 10.66 -17.66
CA GLU A 372 15.15 10.53 -18.86
C GLU A 372 14.49 11.16 -20.09
N TYR A 373 13.21 10.86 -20.31
CA TYR A 373 12.45 11.43 -21.40
C TYR A 373 12.32 12.96 -21.27
N LYS A 374 11.92 13.47 -20.11
CA LYS A 374 11.83 14.93 -19.86
C LYS A 374 13.17 15.63 -20.09
N LYS A 375 14.27 15.03 -19.64
CA LYS A 375 15.62 15.54 -19.86
C LYS A 375 15.99 15.62 -21.34
N SER A 376 15.53 14.67 -22.17
CA SER A 376 15.73 14.71 -23.62
C SER A 376 15.03 15.92 -24.29
N LEU A 377 14.01 16.48 -23.62
CA LEU A 377 13.31 17.70 -24.02
C LEU A 377 13.87 18.98 -23.34
N GLY A 378 14.94 18.87 -22.55
CA GLY A 378 15.50 19.98 -21.77
C GLY A 378 14.69 20.35 -20.52
N LEU A 379 13.81 19.47 -20.05
CA LEU A 379 12.96 19.68 -18.88
C LEU A 379 13.55 18.99 -17.63
N ARG A 380 13.22 19.54 -16.45
CA ARG A 380 13.52 18.92 -15.15
C ARG A 380 12.45 17.90 -14.77
N SER A 381 12.75 17.05 -13.79
CA SER A 381 11.86 15.97 -13.32
C SER A 381 10.46 16.46 -12.93
N GLY A 382 10.37 17.59 -12.22
CA GLY A 382 9.12 18.19 -11.76
C GLY A 382 8.40 19.08 -12.77
N ASP A 383 8.99 19.40 -13.92
CA ASP A 383 8.37 20.30 -14.89
C ASP A 383 7.17 19.60 -15.58
N LEU A 384 6.10 20.34 -15.84
CA LEU A 384 4.91 19.84 -16.53
C LEU A 384 5.14 19.74 -18.04
N LEU A 385 4.42 18.84 -18.70
CA LEU A 385 4.42 18.68 -20.16
C LEU A 385 2.99 18.84 -20.72
N PRO A 386 2.45 20.07 -20.79
CA PRO A 386 1.03 20.30 -21.07
C PRO A 386 0.60 19.91 -22.49
N ASN A 387 1.52 19.92 -23.45
CA ASN A 387 1.28 19.58 -24.86
C ASN A 387 1.73 18.16 -25.21
N ALA A 388 1.81 17.26 -24.21
CA ALA A 388 2.21 15.88 -24.45
C ALA A 388 1.25 15.16 -25.41
N SER A 389 1.82 14.31 -26.24
CA SER A 389 1.17 13.41 -27.19
C SER A 389 1.23 11.96 -26.69
N TRP A 390 0.50 11.05 -27.33
CA TRP A 390 0.61 9.62 -26.99
C TRP A 390 1.93 9.02 -27.48
N GLU A 391 2.55 9.61 -28.49
CA GLU A 391 3.88 9.30 -28.97
C GLU A 391 4.94 9.58 -27.89
N ASP A 392 4.75 10.65 -27.11
CA ASP A 392 5.63 10.97 -25.97
C ASP A 392 5.51 9.91 -24.86
N VAL A 393 4.29 9.44 -24.59
CA VAL A 393 4.06 8.33 -23.65
C VAL A 393 4.70 7.04 -24.18
N ASP A 394 4.60 6.77 -25.48
CA ASP A 394 5.24 5.62 -26.11
C ASP A 394 6.77 5.69 -26.06
N ALA A 395 7.36 6.88 -26.15
CA ALA A 395 8.79 7.07 -25.97
C ALA A 395 9.25 6.70 -24.55
N VAL A 396 8.48 7.02 -23.51
CA VAL A 396 8.79 6.59 -22.12
C VAL A 396 8.70 5.06 -21.99
N ILE A 397 7.67 4.45 -22.59
CA ILE A 397 7.52 2.98 -22.60
C ILE A 397 8.70 2.34 -23.34
N TRP A 398 9.14 2.91 -24.45
CA TRP A 398 10.28 2.44 -25.21
C TRP A 398 11.60 2.54 -24.43
N ILE A 399 11.82 3.62 -23.67
CA ILE A 399 12.96 3.75 -22.75
C ILE A 399 12.96 2.60 -21.73
N LEU A 400 11.80 2.31 -21.11
CA LEU A 400 11.66 1.17 -20.19
C LEU A 400 11.94 -0.18 -20.85
N GLU A 401 11.44 -0.41 -22.07
CA GLU A 401 11.64 -1.65 -22.82
C GLU A 401 13.11 -1.85 -23.22
N ASN A 402 13.79 -0.78 -23.62
CA ASN A 402 15.22 -0.80 -23.89
C ASN A 402 16.01 -1.06 -22.62
N LYS A 403 15.68 -0.39 -21.52
CA LYS A 403 16.33 -0.63 -20.22
C LYS A 403 16.20 -2.08 -19.81
N ALA A 404 15.03 -2.70 -19.97
CA ALA A 404 14.83 -4.11 -19.72
C ALA A 404 15.67 -4.99 -20.66
N SER A 405 15.75 -4.64 -21.94
CA SER A 405 16.55 -5.37 -22.93
C SER A 405 18.05 -5.29 -22.64
N ASP A 406 18.55 -4.13 -22.23
CA ASP A 406 19.95 -3.96 -21.84
C ASP A 406 20.28 -4.71 -20.56
N LEU A 407 19.41 -4.62 -19.55
CA LEU A 407 19.58 -5.39 -18.32
C LEU A 407 19.52 -6.89 -18.57
N SER A 408 18.86 -7.37 -19.62
CA SER A 408 18.81 -8.82 -19.90
C SER A 408 20.18 -9.46 -20.15
N LYS A 409 21.18 -8.65 -20.48
CA LYS A 409 22.58 -9.08 -20.69
C LYS A 409 23.35 -9.31 -19.38
N TYR A 410 22.95 -8.65 -18.27
CA TYR A 410 23.76 -8.58 -17.04
C TYR A 410 22.96 -8.68 -15.73
N ASP A 411 21.64 -8.48 -15.74
CA ASP A 411 20.72 -8.63 -14.61
C ASP A 411 19.35 -9.08 -15.15
N ARG A 412 19.27 -10.38 -15.48
CA ARG A 412 18.04 -10.98 -16.03
C ARG A 412 16.86 -10.84 -15.08
N LYS A 413 17.09 -10.85 -13.76
CA LYS A 413 16.01 -10.68 -12.77
C LYS A 413 15.41 -9.27 -12.83
N ALA A 414 16.23 -8.23 -12.88
CA ALA A 414 15.74 -6.86 -13.08
C ALA A 414 15.04 -6.68 -14.44
N SER A 415 15.61 -7.26 -15.51
CA SER A 415 14.97 -7.28 -16.83
C SER A 415 13.55 -7.88 -16.79
N LEU A 416 13.41 -9.09 -16.21
CA LEU A 416 12.11 -9.75 -16.09
C LEU A 416 11.15 -8.95 -15.21
N TYR A 417 11.63 -8.38 -14.11
CA TYR A 417 10.82 -7.53 -13.25
C TYR A 417 10.27 -6.29 -13.99
N ILE A 418 11.09 -5.61 -14.80
CA ILE A 418 10.60 -4.48 -15.61
C ILE A 418 9.53 -4.96 -16.59
N LYS A 419 9.72 -6.11 -17.25
CA LYS A 419 8.78 -6.67 -18.24
C LYS A 419 7.45 -7.10 -17.61
N ASP A 420 7.52 -7.82 -16.51
CA ASP A 420 6.36 -8.52 -15.95
C ASP A 420 5.57 -7.66 -14.94
N GLU A 421 6.24 -6.73 -14.24
CA GLU A 421 5.62 -5.95 -13.17
C GLU A 421 5.54 -4.45 -13.53
N VAL A 422 6.63 -3.82 -13.98
CA VAL A 422 6.65 -2.37 -14.24
C VAL A 422 5.89 -2.02 -15.51
N LEU A 423 6.24 -2.63 -16.64
CA LEU A 423 5.60 -2.38 -17.94
C LEU A 423 4.13 -2.76 -17.94
N LEU A 424 3.73 -3.79 -17.17
CA LEU A 424 2.33 -4.13 -16.97
C LEU A 424 1.52 -2.92 -16.46
N LEU A 425 1.99 -2.26 -15.40
CA LEU A 425 1.28 -1.12 -14.80
C LEU A 425 1.38 0.13 -15.66
N VAL A 426 2.53 0.41 -16.26
CA VAL A 426 2.70 1.61 -17.13
C VAL A 426 1.83 1.51 -18.38
N LYS A 427 1.77 0.34 -19.03
CA LYS A 427 0.88 0.10 -20.19
C LYS A 427 -0.60 0.10 -19.78
N THR A 428 -0.91 -0.39 -18.58
CA THR A 428 -2.27 -0.31 -18.00
C THR A 428 -2.68 1.14 -17.80
N LEU A 429 -1.82 1.97 -17.19
CA LEU A 429 -2.06 3.40 -17.00
C LEU A 429 -2.32 4.10 -18.33
N LYS A 430 -1.47 3.89 -19.35
CA LYS A 430 -1.68 4.46 -20.70
C LYS A 430 -3.09 4.15 -21.21
N LYS A 431 -3.48 2.86 -21.22
CA LYS A 431 -4.79 2.42 -21.73
C LYS A 431 -5.95 3.01 -20.93
N VAL A 432 -5.81 3.05 -19.60
CA VAL A 432 -6.81 3.63 -18.71
C VAL A 432 -7.03 5.11 -19.01
N LEU A 433 -5.96 5.89 -19.16
CA LEU A 433 -6.05 7.32 -19.51
C LEU A 433 -6.64 7.54 -20.91
N GLN A 434 -6.26 6.71 -21.89
CA GLN A 434 -6.85 6.74 -23.24
C GLN A 434 -8.36 6.51 -23.21
N LEU A 435 -8.81 5.46 -22.51
CA LEU A 435 -10.24 5.11 -22.42
C LEU A 435 -11.05 6.11 -21.59
N ALA A 436 -10.41 6.75 -20.59
CA ALA A 436 -11.02 7.78 -19.77
C ALA A 436 -11.02 9.17 -20.44
N ASP A 437 -10.46 9.29 -21.65
CA ASP A 437 -10.35 10.54 -22.43
C ASP A 437 -9.56 11.65 -21.70
N TYR A 438 -8.50 11.25 -21.00
CA TYR A 438 -7.52 12.17 -20.40
C TYR A 438 -6.44 12.55 -21.42
N SER A 439 -5.97 13.80 -21.35
CA SER A 439 -4.81 14.24 -22.11
C SER A 439 -3.56 13.43 -21.71
N PRO A 440 -2.66 13.09 -22.65
CA PRO A 440 -1.37 12.47 -22.33
C PRO A 440 -0.56 13.25 -21.29
N ALA A 441 -0.78 14.56 -21.16
CA ALA A 441 -0.11 15.40 -20.16
C ALA A 441 -0.27 14.89 -18.73
N TYR A 442 -1.41 14.25 -18.40
CA TYR A 442 -1.67 13.67 -17.09
C TYR A 442 -0.75 12.48 -16.76
N PHE A 443 -0.21 11.79 -17.77
CA PHE A 443 0.81 10.74 -17.58
C PHE A 443 2.13 11.31 -17.06
N PHE A 444 2.45 12.56 -17.42
CA PHE A 444 3.69 13.26 -17.06
C PHE A 444 3.56 14.19 -15.85
N ASP A 445 2.33 14.46 -15.41
CA ASP A 445 2.04 15.28 -14.24
C ASP A 445 2.38 14.52 -12.95
N PRO A 446 3.40 14.95 -12.19
CA PRO A 446 3.82 14.26 -10.96
C PRO A 446 2.80 14.37 -9.82
N ASN A 447 1.84 15.29 -9.91
CA ASN A 447 0.76 15.44 -8.95
C ASN A 447 -0.41 14.49 -9.26
N PHE A 448 -0.66 14.21 -10.53
CA PHE A 448 -1.72 13.28 -10.94
C PHE A 448 -1.23 11.84 -11.04
N THR A 449 -0.16 11.56 -11.78
CA THR A 449 0.43 10.22 -11.93
C THR A 449 1.55 10.04 -10.91
N VAL A 450 1.20 9.43 -9.78
CA VAL A 450 2.07 9.36 -8.60
C VAL A 450 2.75 8.00 -8.50
N ASP A 451 4.02 7.92 -8.86
CA ASP A 451 4.88 6.77 -8.54
C ASP A 451 5.19 6.77 -7.03
N THR A 452 4.59 5.84 -6.29
CA THR A 452 4.84 5.72 -4.84
C THR A 452 6.04 4.84 -4.50
N GLY A 453 6.67 4.22 -5.50
CA GLY A 453 7.74 3.25 -5.36
C GLY A 453 7.23 1.84 -5.09
N GLN A 454 8.07 1.04 -4.43
CA GLN A 454 7.70 -0.30 -3.99
C GLN A 454 6.70 -0.25 -2.84
N ILE A 455 5.91 -1.30 -2.70
CA ILE A 455 5.04 -1.47 -1.53
C ILE A 455 5.86 -1.56 -0.23
N LEU A 456 5.27 -1.07 0.86
CA LEU A 456 5.80 -1.21 2.21
C LEU A 456 5.64 -2.65 2.71
N ASN A 457 6.53 -3.10 3.59
CA ASN A 457 6.37 -4.36 4.32
C ASN A 457 5.20 -4.27 5.32
N GLN A 458 3.97 -4.28 4.84
CA GLN A 458 2.76 -4.21 5.66
C GLN A 458 1.80 -5.34 5.30
N GLY A 459 1.08 -5.84 6.30
CA GLY A 459 0.05 -6.87 6.10
C GLY A 459 0.58 -8.10 5.34
N ARG A 460 -0.05 -8.44 4.21
CA ARG A 460 0.34 -9.62 3.42
C ARG A 460 1.66 -9.43 2.65
N ALA A 461 2.10 -8.19 2.42
CA ALA A 461 3.27 -7.88 1.61
C ALA A 461 4.59 -8.38 2.22
N ILE A 462 4.64 -8.71 3.52
CA ILE A 462 5.80 -9.32 4.17
C ILE A 462 6.35 -10.54 3.41
N LYS A 463 5.45 -11.32 2.78
CA LYS A 463 5.82 -12.51 2.01
C LYS A 463 6.64 -12.15 0.76
N ASP A 464 6.44 -10.98 0.18
CA ASP A 464 7.16 -10.53 -1.00
C ASP A 464 8.60 -10.10 -0.68
N PHE A 465 8.91 -9.86 0.60
CA PHE A 465 10.27 -9.61 1.07
C PHE A 465 11.08 -10.88 1.38
N LYS A 466 10.49 -12.06 1.15
CA LYS A 466 11.19 -13.36 1.10
C LYS A 466 12.16 -13.63 2.27
N GLY A 467 11.79 -13.22 3.48
CA GLY A 467 12.60 -13.42 4.69
C GLY A 467 13.76 -12.45 4.89
N LEU A 468 13.91 -11.42 4.03
CA LEU A 468 14.80 -10.28 4.29
C LEU A 468 14.30 -9.38 5.42
N THR A 469 13.07 -9.60 5.86
CA THR A 469 12.50 -9.05 7.08
C THR A 469 11.57 -10.08 7.71
N ALA A 470 11.54 -10.14 9.03
CA ALA A 470 10.67 -11.05 9.79
C ALA A 470 9.58 -10.31 10.57
N THR A 471 9.80 -9.02 10.85
CA THR A 471 8.93 -8.16 11.62
C THR A 471 7.92 -7.49 10.69
N PRO A 472 6.61 -7.75 10.85
CA PRO A 472 5.58 -7.04 10.10
C PRO A 472 5.66 -5.53 10.34
N ASN A 473 5.41 -4.74 9.31
CA ASN A 473 5.42 -3.27 9.34
C ASN A 473 6.81 -2.64 9.53
N LEU A 474 7.88 -3.43 9.55
CA LEU A 474 9.24 -2.89 9.58
C LEU A 474 9.60 -2.30 8.22
N PRO A 475 10.02 -1.01 8.15
CA PRO A 475 10.50 -0.42 6.91
C PRO A 475 11.68 -1.19 6.32
N THR A 476 11.65 -1.35 4.99
CA THR A 476 12.65 -2.08 4.21
C THR A 476 13.52 -1.17 3.35
N ASN A 477 13.48 0.14 3.62
CA ASN A 477 14.47 1.11 3.15
C ASN A 477 14.29 2.45 3.91
N PRO A 478 15.31 3.34 3.89
CA PRO A 478 15.24 4.64 4.53
C PRO A 478 14.12 5.56 4.06
N GLN A 479 13.67 5.49 2.81
CA GLN A 479 12.53 6.30 2.35
C GLN A 479 11.23 5.85 3.00
N HIS A 480 11.05 4.54 3.19
CA HIS A 480 9.93 3.98 3.94
C HIS A 480 9.97 4.46 5.40
N GLU A 481 11.16 4.45 6.01
CA GLU A 481 11.37 4.98 7.36
C GLU A 481 11.06 6.48 7.43
N ARG A 482 11.49 7.28 6.45
CA ARG A 482 11.19 8.71 6.37
C ARG A 482 9.70 8.97 6.33
N VAL A 483 8.98 8.26 5.45
CA VAL A 483 7.53 8.37 5.35
C VAL A 483 6.90 8.11 6.72
N ILE A 484 7.27 7.04 7.41
CA ILE A 484 6.71 6.71 8.73
C ILE A 484 7.10 7.72 9.82
N ASN A 485 8.35 8.16 9.87
CA ASN A 485 8.86 9.06 10.92
C ASN A 485 8.47 10.53 10.70
N THR A 486 8.16 10.91 9.46
CA THR A 486 7.63 12.25 9.12
C THR A 486 6.11 12.28 9.07
N TRP A 487 5.45 11.11 9.15
CA TRP A 487 4.01 11.05 9.33
C TRP A 487 3.61 11.50 10.73
N GLU A 488 2.32 11.84 10.85
CA GLU A 488 1.65 12.37 12.03
C GLU A 488 2.13 11.72 13.32
N LYS A 489 2.57 12.52 14.30
CA LYS A 489 2.91 12.05 15.66
C LYS A 489 1.68 12.00 16.58
N GLU A 490 0.54 12.45 16.08
CA GLU A 490 -0.72 12.51 16.81
C GLU A 490 -1.48 11.19 16.71
N THR A 491 -2.03 10.74 17.82
CA THR A 491 -2.90 9.57 17.91
C THR A 491 -4.01 9.58 16.85
N VAL A 492 -4.21 8.44 16.18
CA VAL A 492 -5.26 8.25 15.19
C VAL A 492 -6.44 7.49 15.82
N TRP A 493 -7.66 8.03 15.72
CA TRP A 493 -8.87 7.29 16.11
C TRP A 493 -9.61 6.70 14.91
N ARG A 494 -9.97 5.42 15.04
CA ARG A 494 -10.65 4.61 14.03
C ARG A 494 -11.98 4.10 14.57
N TRP A 495 -13.02 4.28 13.79
CA TRP A 495 -14.35 3.71 13.99
C TRP A 495 -14.60 2.71 12.87
N ALA A 496 -14.96 1.47 13.18
CA ALA A 496 -15.19 0.47 12.15
C ALA A 496 -16.27 -0.53 12.56
N VAL A 497 -17.03 -1.04 11.58
CA VAL A 497 -17.94 -2.16 11.84
C VAL A 497 -17.18 -3.38 12.35
N THR A 498 -17.80 -4.17 13.23
CA THR A 498 -17.23 -5.42 13.74
C THR A 498 -17.92 -6.65 13.18
N PRO A 499 -17.16 -7.71 12.84
CA PRO A 499 -17.77 -8.97 12.47
C PRO A 499 -18.33 -9.68 13.72
N LEU A 500 -19.43 -10.42 13.56
CA LEU A 500 -19.99 -11.24 14.64
C LEU A 500 -19.18 -12.51 14.90
N LEU A 501 -19.05 -12.88 16.17
CA LEU A 501 -18.41 -14.10 16.69
C LEU A 501 -19.31 -15.33 16.48
N ASN A 502 -19.67 -15.64 15.22
CA ASN A 502 -20.38 -16.87 14.85
C ASN A 502 -19.50 -17.78 13.99
N GLY A 503 -18.36 -18.21 14.56
CA GLY A 503 -17.38 -19.05 13.85
C GLY A 503 -16.58 -18.32 12.76
N VAL A 504 -16.69 -16.99 12.70
CA VAL A 504 -16.00 -16.13 11.72
C VAL A 504 -14.57 -15.88 12.19
N ARG A 505 -13.58 -16.06 11.30
CA ARG A 505 -12.18 -15.69 11.55
C ARG A 505 -12.02 -14.16 11.51
N PRO A 506 -11.00 -13.57 12.14
CA PRO A 506 -10.71 -12.14 12.03
C PRO A 506 -10.74 -11.65 10.57
N ILE A 507 -11.36 -10.49 10.35
CA ILE A 507 -11.50 -9.86 9.02
C ILE A 507 -10.54 -8.68 8.99
N GLY A 508 -9.40 -8.87 8.32
CA GLY A 508 -8.36 -7.85 8.30
C GLY A 508 -7.82 -7.58 9.69
N LYS A 509 -7.94 -6.33 10.14
CA LYS A 509 -7.54 -5.87 11.47
C LYS A 509 -8.65 -5.99 12.51
N ASN A 510 -9.83 -6.47 12.13
CA ASN A 510 -11.01 -6.49 12.98
C ASN A 510 -11.19 -7.84 13.66
N MET A 511 -11.19 -7.80 14.99
CA MET A 511 -11.51 -8.96 15.83
C MET A 511 -13.02 -9.15 15.91
N PRO A 512 -13.53 -10.39 15.75
CA PRO A 512 -14.96 -10.65 15.89
C PRO A 512 -15.45 -10.35 17.31
N GLN A 513 -16.66 -9.82 17.40
CA GLN A 513 -17.32 -9.44 18.65
C GLN A 513 -18.55 -10.31 18.90
N ILE A 514 -18.90 -10.49 20.18
CA ILE A 514 -20.08 -11.29 20.56
C ILE A 514 -21.37 -10.63 20.04
N MET A 515 -21.42 -9.30 20.09
CA MET A 515 -22.52 -8.48 19.61
C MET A 515 -22.10 -7.68 18.36
N PRO A 516 -23.02 -7.40 17.43
CA PRO A 516 -22.70 -6.58 16.27
C PRO A 516 -22.57 -5.13 16.72
N GLY A 517 -21.68 -4.38 16.08
CA GLY A 517 -21.40 -3.03 16.55
C GLY A 517 -20.32 -2.29 15.79
N ILE A 518 -19.92 -1.18 16.38
CA ILE A 518 -18.80 -0.34 15.93
C ILE A 518 -17.69 -0.44 16.96
N ILE A 519 -16.49 -0.81 16.51
CA ILE A 519 -15.28 -0.70 17.32
C ILE A 519 -14.71 0.70 17.19
N VAL A 520 -14.36 1.29 18.32
CA VAL A 520 -13.71 2.61 18.40
C VAL A 520 -12.34 2.43 19.01
N GLN A 521 -11.30 2.59 18.20
CA GLN A 521 -9.93 2.22 18.54
C GLN A 521 -8.96 3.38 18.36
N GLU A 522 -8.05 3.46 19.31
CA GLU A 522 -6.83 4.22 19.19
C GLU A 522 -5.80 3.43 18.37
N LEU A 523 -5.15 4.08 17.41
CA LEU A 523 -4.14 3.50 16.53
C LEU A 523 -2.82 4.25 16.60
N SER A 524 -1.72 3.49 16.53
CA SER A 524 -0.40 4.05 16.28
C SER A 524 -0.37 4.72 14.90
N PRO A 525 0.04 5.98 14.78
CA PRO A 525 0.00 6.71 13.51
C PRO A 525 0.94 6.12 12.45
N ALA A 526 2.05 5.52 12.89
CA ALA A 526 3.07 4.91 12.04
C ALA A 526 2.60 3.62 11.37
N SER A 527 1.91 2.75 12.13
CA SER A 527 1.54 1.40 11.68
C SER A 527 0.04 1.27 11.36
N LEU A 528 -0.77 2.21 11.83
CA LEU A 528 -2.24 2.14 11.87
C LEU A 528 -2.71 0.82 12.50
N MET A 529 -2.04 0.42 13.58
CA MET A 529 -2.36 -0.77 14.39
C MET A 529 -2.77 -0.35 15.81
N PRO A 530 -3.60 -1.16 16.52
CA PRO A 530 -4.03 -0.86 17.88
C PRO A 530 -2.95 -1.21 18.92
N PHE A 531 -1.68 -1.05 18.56
CA PHE A 531 -0.53 -1.31 19.40
C PHE A 531 0.46 -0.16 19.30
N ASP A 532 1.09 0.21 20.41
CA ASP A 532 2.19 1.18 20.43
C ASP A 532 3.50 0.56 19.91
N SER A 533 4.59 1.34 19.95
CA SER A 533 5.93 0.89 19.53
C SER A 533 6.53 -0.19 20.42
N GLU A 534 6.02 -0.37 21.64
CA GLU A 534 6.43 -1.40 22.60
C GLU A 534 5.57 -2.68 22.47
N GLY A 535 4.54 -2.64 21.62
CA GLY A 535 3.61 -3.74 21.40
C GLY A 535 2.48 -3.79 22.44
N GLN A 536 2.32 -2.77 23.27
CA GLN A 536 1.20 -2.68 24.21
C GLN A 536 -0.07 -2.27 23.47
N ARG A 537 -1.21 -2.83 23.88
CA ARG A 537 -2.51 -2.56 23.24
C ARG A 537 -2.99 -1.15 23.62
N LEU A 538 -3.39 -0.39 22.60
CA LEU A 538 -3.98 0.95 22.75
C LEU A 538 -5.47 0.86 23.14
N ARG A 539 -6.09 2.01 23.47
CA ARG A 539 -7.48 2.06 23.95
C ARG A 539 -8.47 1.60 22.90
N GLU A 540 -9.50 0.88 23.36
CA GLU A 540 -10.54 0.31 22.51
C GLU A 540 -11.88 0.31 23.25
N TYR A 541 -12.94 0.63 22.51
CA TYR A 541 -14.33 0.60 22.95
C TYR A 541 -15.17 -0.12 21.90
N VAL A 542 -16.29 -0.69 22.32
CA VAL A 542 -17.28 -1.31 21.43
C VAL A 542 -18.62 -0.67 21.69
N ILE A 543 -19.25 -0.19 20.61
CA ILE A 543 -20.60 0.34 20.61
C ILE A 543 -21.51 -0.72 20.01
N GLU A 544 -22.49 -1.20 20.76
CA GLU A 544 -23.41 -2.24 20.33
C GLU A 544 -24.55 -1.63 19.49
N MET A 545 -24.91 -2.33 18.41
CA MET A 545 -25.99 -1.96 17.49
C MET A 545 -26.85 -3.18 17.16
N ASP A 546 -28.01 -2.99 16.53
CA ASP A 546 -28.86 -4.11 16.12
C ASP A 546 -28.22 -4.88 14.96
N LEU A 547 -28.39 -6.20 14.91
CA LEU A 547 -27.93 -6.99 13.77
C LEU A 547 -28.57 -6.54 12.44
N ALA A 548 -29.81 -6.06 12.47
CA ALA A 548 -30.50 -5.52 11.30
C ALA A 548 -29.81 -4.28 10.69
N ASP A 549 -28.94 -3.62 11.46
CA ASP A 549 -28.14 -2.48 10.99
C ASP A 549 -26.96 -2.91 10.10
N PHE A 550 -26.71 -4.21 9.95
CA PHE A 550 -25.56 -4.75 9.21
C PHE A 550 -25.97 -5.69 8.07
N GLU A 551 -25.21 -5.64 6.97
CA GLU A 551 -25.20 -6.63 5.90
C GLU A 551 -23.90 -7.44 5.98
N HIS A 552 -23.99 -8.75 5.78
CA HIS A 552 -22.84 -9.64 5.63
C HIS A 552 -22.83 -10.32 4.24
N ILE A 553 -21.75 -10.13 3.50
CA ILE A 553 -21.51 -10.81 2.23
C ILE A 553 -20.30 -11.72 2.37
N ASP A 554 -20.57 -13.02 2.45
CA ASP A 554 -19.50 -14.00 2.53
C ASP A 554 -18.90 -14.33 1.15
N GLY A 555 -17.60 -14.05 1.01
CA GLY A 555 -16.75 -14.63 -0.02
C GLY A 555 -16.74 -13.91 -1.38
N LYS A 556 -15.69 -14.25 -2.14
CA LYS A 556 -15.32 -13.56 -3.38
C LYS A 556 -16.29 -13.76 -4.54
N GLN A 557 -17.02 -14.88 -4.56
CA GLN A 557 -17.96 -15.21 -5.64
C GLN A 557 -19.24 -14.40 -5.53
N ARG A 558 -19.78 -14.20 -4.32
CA ARG A 558 -20.98 -13.37 -4.11
C ARG A 558 -20.73 -11.92 -4.50
N LEU A 559 -19.53 -11.41 -4.23
CA LEU A 559 -19.14 -10.05 -4.62
C LEU A 559 -19.05 -9.89 -6.14
N VAL A 560 -18.61 -10.92 -6.85
CA VAL A 560 -18.64 -10.96 -8.33
C VAL A 560 -20.08 -11.02 -8.84
N GLN A 561 -20.95 -11.84 -8.26
CA GLN A 561 -22.37 -11.92 -8.63
C GLN A 561 -23.08 -10.57 -8.43
N LYS A 562 -22.73 -9.86 -7.36
CA LYS A 562 -23.18 -8.48 -7.11
C LYS A 562 -22.40 -7.42 -7.89
N LYS A 563 -21.44 -7.82 -8.75
CA LYS A 563 -20.59 -6.95 -9.56
C LYS A 563 -19.94 -5.79 -8.76
N ARG A 564 -19.60 -6.01 -7.47
CA ARG A 564 -19.05 -4.95 -6.58
C ARG A 564 -17.56 -4.65 -6.82
N ILE A 565 -16.82 -5.58 -7.44
CA ILE A 565 -15.37 -5.44 -7.66
C ILE A 565 -15.07 -5.11 -9.13
N PRO A 566 -13.98 -4.39 -9.43
CA PRO A 566 -13.60 -4.09 -10.80
C PRO A 566 -13.04 -5.33 -11.51
N GLY A 567 -13.17 -5.32 -12.83
CA GLY A 567 -12.73 -6.35 -13.75
C GLY A 567 -13.73 -7.47 -13.97
N VAL A 568 -14.94 -7.42 -13.42
CA VAL A 568 -15.95 -8.48 -13.57
C VAL A 568 -16.47 -8.54 -15.01
N ARG A 569 -16.52 -9.74 -15.60
CA ARG A 569 -17.12 -9.94 -16.93
C ARG A 569 -18.62 -9.74 -16.89
N ASP A 570 -19.18 -9.14 -17.94
CA ASP A 570 -20.62 -8.86 -18.00
C ASP A 570 -21.49 -10.15 -18.06
N GLN A 571 -20.94 -11.23 -18.63
CA GLN A 571 -21.62 -12.53 -18.84
C GLN A 571 -21.62 -13.47 -17.60
N VAL A 572 -21.48 -12.95 -16.39
CA VAL A 572 -21.50 -13.73 -15.14
C VAL A 572 -22.82 -13.58 -14.40
#